data_AF-A0A428Q283-F1
#
_entry.id   AF-A0A428Q283-F1
#
_cell.length_a   1.000
_cell.length_b   1.000
_cell.length_c   1.000
_cell.angle_alpha   90.00
_cell.angle_beta   90.00
_cell.angle_gamma   90.00
#
_symmetry.space_group_name_H-M   'P 1'
#
loop_
_entity.id
_entity.type
_entity.pdbx_description
1 polymer ?
#
loop_
_entity_poly.entity_id
_entity_poly.type
_entity_poly.pdbx_seq_one_letter_code
_entity_poly.pdbx_strand_id
1 'polypeptide(L)'
;MAPAQILPYQVILRNSETPNGAALSLLSCLFSKSNSNIVSKNRRRFQSTLLGAVALSHGIIFIALSILTSQIVLGRTVVSKATSTCGHWIVRPNNGSEKSLANSEWVLNSTLDADNYVQNCYFGSQGTGIFDCEKLESQSFPFSVFHNATCPFESHVCRTDSAFAMETHNISLAQLGINTKLADQLYFRKRTTCAPIREELFYVKTYTSNDLDWLKEGDNRTLYGFYAGLPTFPNGTLPHMVPNDHLIPSYEVTAYYIPLNATNTTSQNHSLLLSDPLPRGFHGPSIVLLEGRGVTFHEESDDPLWSVHTKVKYGNGTLAGVNLDEAPVMYRMDSDLNIIGCDERIQICHRSTNRCLPWSGLMPEFKATELDDRAAVDVETVLDINIPLMIVTPLLDKTSIPDGIAGRGGSSLRASRTLYGGRQLRLEPEQWKTELTYWFGLGMARLQLDIYKTIERHDGLNVDGAMNVWADLPSGSMQEMLCGKIKFRSPNHTSLSFTGVIVVVVVSSVLIALSFFEVLVDLMPAKWKGNRVLLWAWSENLALLEGKQRVESETLDRRETKV
;
A
#
# COMPACT_ATOMS: atom_id res chain seq x y z
N MET A 1 -68.04 -23.79 40.84
CA MET A 1 -66.79 -23.75 40.06
C MET A 1 -66.47 -22.28 39.84
N ALA A 2 -65.54 -21.71 40.60
CA ALA A 2 -65.22 -20.28 40.48
C ALA A 2 -64.37 -20.07 39.21
N PRO A 3 -64.64 -19.05 38.38
CA PRO A 3 -63.84 -18.77 37.20
C PRO A 3 -62.41 -18.43 37.65
N ALA A 4 -61.43 -19.11 37.06
CA ALA A 4 -60.03 -18.80 37.28
C ALA A 4 -59.80 -17.33 36.88
N GLN A 5 -59.59 -16.45 37.87
CA GLN A 5 -59.22 -15.06 37.61
C GLN A 5 -57.90 -15.05 36.84
N ILE A 6 -57.98 -14.86 35.53
CA ILE A 6 -56.84 -14.57 34.68
C ILE A 6 -56.22 -13.29 35.25
N LEU A 7 -54.98 -13.38 35.74
CA LEU A 7 -54.29 -12.21 36.27
C LEU A 7 -54.12 -11.19 35.13
N PRO A 8 -54.42 -9.89 35.34
CA PRO A 8 -54.33 -8.85 34.30
C PRO A 8 -52.96 -8.79 33.60
N TYR A 9 -51.90 -9.24 34.27
CA TYR A 9 -50.56 -9.39 33.72
C TYR A 9 -50.47 -10.40 32.56
N GLN A 10 -51.23 -11.49 32.61
CA GLN A 10 -51.26 -12.49 31.52
C GLN A 10 -51.92 -11.93 30.26
N VAL A 11 -52.95 -11.08 30.42
CA VAL A 11 -53.62 -10.43 29.30
C VAL A 11 -52.67 -9.45 28.62
N ILE A 12 -51.93 -8.66 29.40
CA ILE A 12 -50.96 -7.70 28.86
C ILE A 12 -49.84 -8.43 28.10
N LEU A 13 -49.24 -9.47 28.68
CA LEU A 13 -48.15 -10.22 28.05
C LEU A 13 -48.60 -11.03 26.81
N ARG A 14 -49.87 -11.46 26.75
CA ARG A 14 -50.40 -12.22 25.61
C ARG A 14 -50.89 -11.35 24.45
N ASN A 15 -51.27 -10.10 24.71
CA ASN A 15 -51.82 -9.19 23.69
C ASN A 15 -50.87 -8.07 23.28
N SER A 16 -49.67 -8.00 23.85
CA SER A 16 -48.66 -7.02 23.46
C SER A 16 -47.93 -7.45 22.19
N GLU A 17 -48.03 -6.65 21.12
CA GLU A 17 -47.31 -6.91 19.86
C GLU A 17 -45.80 -6.67 19.97
N THR A 18 -45.37 -5.81 20.90
CA THR A 18 -43.94 -5.49 21.10
C THR A 18 -43.52 -5.60 22.57
N PRO A 19 -42.26 -5.99 22.86
CA PRO A 19 -41.73 -6.03 24.23
C PRO A 19 -41.80 -4.66 24.92
N ASN A 20 -41.57 -3.59 24.16
CA ASN A 20 -41.63 -2.21 24.66
C ASN A 20 -43.07 -1.82 25.02
N GLY A 21 -44.06 -2.18 24.18
CA GLY A 21 -45.48 -1.98 24.48
C GLY A 21 -45.93 -2.76 25.71
N ALA A 22 -45.44 -4.00 25.88
CA ALA A 22 -45.67 -4.81 27.07
C ALA A 22 -45.09 -4.15 28.32
N ALA A 23 -43.84 -3.69 28.27
CA ALA A 23 -43.15 -3.02 29.37
C ALA A 23 -43.88 -1.75 29.80
N LEU A 24 -44.29 -0.91 28.85
CA LEU A 24 -44.98 0.36 29.12
C LEU A 24 -46.36 0.11 29.76
N SER A 25 -47.09 -0.90 29.24
CA SER A 25 -48.37 -1.34 29.81
C SER A 25 -48.21 -1.91 31.23
N LEU A 26 -47.17 -2.71 31.46
CA LEU A 26 -46.88 -3.29 32.77
C LEU A 26 -46.41 -2.24 33.79
N LEU A 27 -45.62 -1.26 33.39
CA LEU A 27 -45.15 -0.16 34.24
C LEU A 27 -46.28 0.85 34.53
N SER A 28 -47.19 1.08 33.57
CA SER A 28 -48.38 1.93 33.79
C SER A 28 -49.28 1.40 34.91
N CYS A 29 -49.29 0.07 35.13
CA CYS A 29 -50.04 -0.56 36.22
C CYS A 29 -49.55 -0.14 37.63
N LEU A 30 -48.34 0.44 37.76
CA LEU A 30 -47.82 0.96 39.04
C LEU A 30 -48.60 2.19 39.53
N PHE A 31 -49.19 2.93 38.58
CA PHE A 31 -49.92 4.18 38.81
C PHE A 31 -51.43 3.98 38.90
N SER A 32 -51.93 2.75 38.67
CA SER A 32 -53.36 2.45 38.77
C SER A 32 -53.84 2.48 40.24
N LYS A 33 -54.88 3.26 40.52
CA LYS A 33 -55.51 3.35 41.86
C LYS A 33 -56.33 2.08 42.13
N SER A 34 -55.88 1.26 43.07
CA SER A 34 -56.58 0.04 43.52
C SER A 34 -56.95 0.11 45.01
N ASN A 35 -58.21 -0.20 45.32
CA ASN A 35 -58.79 -0.33 46.68
C ASN A 35 -58.42 -1.66 47.36
N SER A 36 -57.16 -2.09 47.25
CA SER A 36 -56.70 -3.38 47.77
C SER A 36 -55.84 -3.24 49.03
N ASN A 37 -55.89 -4.26 49.90
CA ASN A 37 -55.07 -4.35 51.12
C ASN A 37 -53.58 -4.10 50.84
N ILE A 38 -52.87 -3.44 51.77
CA ILE A 38 -51.47 -2.98 51.60
C ILE A 38 -50.53 -4.11 51.15
N VAL A 39 -50.71 -5.32 51.67
CA VAL A 39 -49.90 -6.52 51.32
C VAL A 39 -50.11 -6.95 49.86
N SER A 40 -51.34 -6.96 49.37
CA SER A 40 -51.64 -7.34 47.97
C SER A 40 -51.27 -6.24 46.99
N LYS A 41 -51.32 -4.97 47.41
CA LYS A 41 -50.83 -3.81 46.64
C LYS A 41 -49.31 -3.83 46.45
N ASN A 42 -48.53 -4.13 47.50
CA ASN A 42 -47.07 -4.26 47.39
C ASN A 42 -46.66 -5.45 46.51
N ARG A 43 -47.34 -6.59 46.64
CA ARG A 43 -47.10 -7.77 45.80
C ARG A 43 -47.37 -7.50 44.31
N ARG A 44 -48.47 -6.81 43.99
CA ARG A 44 -48.81 -6.40 42.62
C ARG A 44 -47.81 -5.41 42.03
N ARG A 45 -47.36 -4.44 42.82
CA ARG A 45 -46.30 -3.50 42.39
C ARG A 45 -45.01 -4.22 42.11
N PHE A 46 -44.54 -5.07 43.03
CA PHE A 46 -43.32 -5.85 42.83
C PHE A 46 -43.38 -6.72 41.57
N GLN A 47 -44.49 -7.43 41.33
CA GLN A 47 -44.67 -8.26 40.12
C GLN A 47 -44.74 -7.43 38.83
N SER A 48 -45.42 -6.28 38.86
CA SER A 48 -45.50 -5.33 37.74
C SER A 48 -44.14 -4.73 37.41
N THR A 49 -43.37 -4.33 38.42
CA THR A 49 -42.00 -3.82 38.24
C THR A 49 -41.07 -4.90 37.72
N LEU A 50 -41.13 -6.12 38.26
CA LEU A 50 -40.28 -7.23 37.81
C LEU A 50 -40.57 -7.61 36.35
N LEU A 51 -41.84 -7.80 35.99
CA LEU A 51 -42.22 -8.17 34.62
C LEU A 51 -41.97 -7.02 33.63
N GLY A 52 -42.24 -5.77 34.04
CA GLY A 52 -41.91 -4.59 33.25
C GLY A 52 -40.41 -4.44 33.01
N ALA A 53 -39.59 -4.69 34.04
CA ALA A 53 -38.13 -4.67 33.93
C ALA A 53 -37.60 -5.79 33.02
N VAL A 54 -38.18 -6.99 33.09
CA VAL A 54 -37.83 -8.10 32.18
C VAL A 54 -38.18 -7.74 30.74
N ALA A 55 -39.38 -7.26 30.47
CA ALA A 55 -39.79 -6.86 29.11
C ALA A 55 -38.93 -5.71 28.54
N LEU A 56 -38.58 -4.73 29.38
CA LEU A 56 -37.70 -3.63 29.00
C LEU A 56 -36.26 -4.09 28.76
N SER A 57 -35.73 -4.99 29.61
CA SER A 57 -34.41 -5.59 29.42
C SER A 57 -34.34 -6.39 28.12
N HIS A 58 -35.40 -7.14 27.78
CA HIS A 58 -35.51 -7.85 26.52
C HIS A 58 -35.44 -6.88 25.32
N GLY A 59 -36.21 -5.80 25.36
CA GLY A 59 -36.15 -4.75 24.33
C GLY A 59 -34.76 -4.15 24.17
N ILE A 60 -34.09 -3.79 25.27
CA ILE A 60 -32.73 -3.23 25.26
C ILE A 60 -31.71 -4.24 24.71
N ILE A 61 -31.79 -5.50 25.13
CA ILE A 61 -30.89 -6.57 24.65
C ILE A 61 -31.02 -6.73 23.14
N PHE A 62 -32.25 -6.76 22.59
CA PHE A 62 -32.46 -6.88 21.15
C PHE A 62 -31.97 -5.66 20.36
N ILE A 63 -32.12 -4.45 20.91
CA ILE A 63 -31.54 -3.24 20.31
C ILE A 63 -30.01 -3.32 20.32
N ALA A 64 -29.41 -3.69 21.45
CA ALA A 64 -27.96 -3.85 21.57
C ALA A 64 -27.42 -4.91 20.60
N LEU A 65 -28.10 -6.05 20.48
CA LEU A 65 -27.78 -7.11 19.52
C LEU A 65 -27.89 -6.61 18.07
N SER A 66 -28.92 -5.83 17.74
CA SER A 66 -29.07 -5.23 16.41
C SER A 66 -27.92 -4.27 16.08
N ILE A 67 -27.50 -3.43 17.02
CA ILE A 67 -26.32 -2.57 16.83
C ILE A 67 -25.05 -3.42 16.67
N LEU A 68 -24.88 -4.46 17.48
CA LEU A 68 -23.74 -5.36 17.35
C LEU A 68 -23.72 -6.09 16.01
N THR A 69 -24.89 -6.44 15.43
CA THR A 69 -24.96 -7.03 14.09
C THR A 69 -24.43 -6.08 13.01
N SER A 70 -24.64 -4.76 13.17
CA SER A 70 -24.09 -3.76 12.24
C SER A 70 -22.57 -3.64 12.29
N GLN A 71 -21.93 -4.05 13.40
CA GLN A 71 -20.47 -4.03 13.57
C GLN A 71 -19.78 -5.33 13.14
N ILE A 72 -20.52 -6.27 12.54
CA ILE A 72 -19.92 -7.50 12.03
C ILE A 72 -19.08 -7.24 10.79
N VAL A 73 -19.48 -6.30 9.94
CA VAL A 73 -18.72 -5.95 8.74
C VAL A 73 -17.61 -4.98 9.10
N LEU A 74 -16.36 -5.44 9.03
CA LEU A 74 -15.16 -4.66 9.35
C LEU A 74 -14.62 -3.85 8.15
N GLY A 75 -15.12 -4.13 6.94
CA GLY A 75 -14.74 -3.42 5.72
C GLY A 75 -14.17 -4.35 4.65
N ARG A 76 -13.24 -3.83 3.84
CA ARG A 76 -12.68 -4.49 2.65
C ARG A 76 -11.20 -4.89 2.77
N THR A 77 -10.58 -4.59 3.90
CA THR A 77 -9.19 -5.00 4.18
C THR A 77 -9.15 -6.50 4.39
N VAL A 78 -8.41 -7.21 3.55
CA VAL A 78 -8.23 -8.67 3.62
C VAL A 78 -6.77 -8.99 3.87
N VAL A 79 -6.52 -10.20 4.36
CA VAL A 79 -5.19 -10.79 4.43
C VAL A 79 -5.04 -11.76 3.26
N SER A 80 -3.88 -11.73 2.60
CA SER A 80 -3.57 -12.65 1.52
C SER A 80 -3.63 -14.09 2.00
N LYS A 81 -3.99 -14.99 1.09
CA LYS A 81 -3.90 -16.43 1.30
C LYS A 81 -2.59 -16.93 0.72
N ALA A 82 -1.97 -17.95 1.33
CA ALA A 82 -0.89 -18.66 0.69
C ALA A 82 -1.42 -19.41 -0.56
N THR A 83 -0.94 -18.99 -1.72
CA THR A 83 -1.18 -19.64 -3.02
C THR A 83 0.09 -20.36 -3.46
N SER A 84 -0.04 -21.33 -4.37
CA SER A 84 1.13 -22.03 -4.94
C SER A 84 2.04 -21.09 -5.76
N THR A 85 1.53 -19.94 -6.18
CA THR A 85 2.22 -18.94 -6.99
C THR A 85 2.63 -17.69 -6.21
N CYS A 86 2.35 -17.62 -4.90
CA CYS A 86 2.83 -16.57 -4.02
C CYS A 86 4.37 -16.61 -3.95
N GLY A 87 5.02 -15.45 -4.02
CA GLY A 87 6.46 -15.45 -4.26
C GLY A 87 7.06 -14.09 -4.55
N HIS A 88 8.35 -13.95 -4.26
CA HIS A 88 9.17 -12.94 -4.89
C HIS A 88 9.65 -13.47 -6.25
N TRP A 89 8.98 -13.01 -7.31
CA TRP A 89 9.28 -13.40 -8.68
C TRP A 89 10.36 -12.50 -9.27
N ILE A 90 11.44 -13.12 -9.75
CA ILE A 90 12.51 -12.44 -10.49
C ILE A 90 12.70 -13.11 -11.83
N VAL A 91 13.28 -12.38 -12.78
CA VAL A 91 13.66 -12.95 -14.08
C VAL A 91 14.92 -13.78 -13.90
N ARG A 92 14.96 -14.97 -14.52
CA ARG A 92 16.10 -15.88 -14.39
C ARG A 92 17.35 -15.24 -15.01
N PRO A 93 18.46 -15.11 -14.27
CA PRO A 93 19.71 -14.62 -14.84
C PRO A 93 20.27 -15.70 -15.79
N ASN A 94 20.25 -15.47 -17.12
CA ASN A 94 20.89 -16.36 -18.11
C ASN A 94 21.03 -15.72 -19.51
N ASN A 95 22.02 -16.20 -20.28
CA ASN A 95 22.58 -15.65 -21.54
C ASN A 95 21.71 -15.78 -22.82
N GLY A 96 20.38 -15.91 -22.70
CA GLY A 96 19.48 -16.03 -23.86
C GLY A 96 18.87 -14.68 -24.25
N SER A 97 18.93 -14.30 -25.54
CA SER A 97 18.37 -13.04 -26.06
C SER A 97 16.87 -12.89 -25.75
N GLU A 98 16.08 -13.97 -25.88
CA GLU A 98 14.64 -13.97 -25.59
C GLU A 98 14.32 -13.70 -24.11
N LYS A 99 15.16 -14.16 -23.17
CA LYS A 99 14.96 -13.96 -21.73
C LYS A 99 15.38 -12.56 -21.27
N SER A 100 16.31 -11.92 -21.97
CA SER A 100 16.68 -10.51 -21.76
C SER A 100 15.56 -9.54 -22.15
N LEU A 101 14.78 -9.87 -23.19
CA LEU A 101 13.61 -9.08 -23.59
C LEU A 101 12.50 -9.14 -22.53
N ALA A 102 12.19 -10.35 -22.04
CA ALA A 102 11.21 -10.53 -20.97
C ALA A 102 11.60 -9.75 -19.69
N ASN A 103 12.90 -9.69 -19.36
CA ASN A 103 13.37 -8.85 -18.25
C ASN A 103 13.10 -7.36 -18.47
N SER A 104 13.40 -6.88 -19.67
CA SER A 104 13.23 -5.47 -20.01
C SER A 104 11.76 -5.08 -19.99
N GLU A 105 10.89 -5.93 -20.53
CA GLU A 105 9.43 -5.74 -20.49
C GLU A 105 8.89 -5.75 -19.05
N TRP A 106 9.35 -6.67 -18.19
CA TRP A 106 8.95 -6.73 -16.78
C TRP A 106 9.32 -5.45 -16.03
N VAL A 107 10.56 -4.98 -16.19
CA VAL A 107 11.04 -3.74 -15.55
C VAL A 107 10.26 -2.54 -16.07
N LEU A 108 10.03 -2.45 -17.39
CA LEU A 108 9.25 -1.38 -18.00
C LEU A 108 7.81 -1.36 -17.47
N ASN A 109 7.12 -2.50 -17.45
CA ASN A 109 5.75 -2.58 -16.92
C ASN A 109 5.70 -2.19 -15.44
N SER A 110 6.67 -2.62 -14.64
CA SER A 110 6.74 -2.27 -13.22
C SER A 110 6.92 -0.76 -12.99
N THR A 111 7.75 -0.09 -13.81
CA THR A 111 7.93 1.37 -13.71
C THR A 111 6.73 2.14 -14.24
N LEU A 112 6.04 1.65 -15.27
CA LEU A 112 4.80 2.23 -15.78
C LEU A 112 3.64 2.09 -14.77
N ASP A 113 3.49 0.93 -14.13
CA ASP A 113 2.50 0.72 -13.06
C ASP A 113 2.72 1.71 -11.90
N ALA A 114 3.98 1.84 -11.46
CA ALA A 114 4.34 2.79 -10.41
C ALA A 114 4.07 4.23 -10.83
N ASP A 115 4.35 4.59 -12.09
CA ASP A 115 4.10 5.94 -12.61
C ASP A 115 2.61 6.25 -12.61
N ASN A 116 1.80 5.34 -13.14
CA ASN A 116 0.35 5.46 -13.14
C ASN A 116 -0.19 5.60 -11.71
N TYR A 117 0.33 4.84 -10.76
CA TYR A 117 -0.09 4.96 -9.36
C TYR A 117 0.31 6.31 -8.76
N VAL A 118 1.55 6.77 -8.97
CA VAL A 118 2.02 8.05 -8.43
C VAL A 118 1.26 9.24 -9.01
N GLN A 119 1.02 9.25 -10.33
CA GLN A 119 0.28 10.32 -10.99
C GLN A 119 -1.13 10.47 -10.42
N ASN A 120 -1.82 9.34 -10.19
CA ASN A 120 -3.23 9.35 -9.78
C ASN A 120 -3.40 9.42 -8.26
N CYS A 121 -2.48 8.84 -7.47
CA CYS A 121 -2.68 8.58 -6.04
C CYS A 121 -1.70 9.29 -5.12
N TYR A 122 -0.50 9.69 -5.58
CA TYR A 122 0.46 10.42 -4.73
C TYR A 122 0.33 11.93 -4.86
N PHE A 123 0.35 12.43 -6.10
CA PHE A 123 0.42 13.87 -6.40
C PHE A 123 -0.87 14.42 -7.05
N GLY A 124 -1.87 13.57 -7.27
CA GLY A 124 -3.19 13.97 -7.78
C GLY A 124 -3.99 14.76 -6.73
N SER A 125 -4.58 15.89 -7.13
CA SER A 125 -5.49 16.66 -6.28
C SER A 125 -6.79 15.87 -6.05
N GLN A 126 -6.97 15.35 -4.84
CA GLN A 126 -8.18 14.70 -4.30
C GLN A 126 -8.86 13.67 -5.23
N GLY A 127 -8.83 12.40 -4.82
CA GLY A 127 -9.40 11.25 -5.53
C GLY A 127 -10.88 11.36 -5.92
N THR A 128 -11.15 12.10 -7.00
CA THR A 128 -12.42 12.09 -7.74
C THR A 128 -12.31 11.24 -9.01
N GLY A 129 -11.28 10.38 -9.10
CA GLY A 129 -10.99 9.56 -10.27
C GLY A 129 -11.53 8.13 -10.18
N ILE A 130 -11.66 7.49 -11.35
CA ILE A 130 -12.04 6.08 -11.58
C ILE A 130 -11.02 5.07 -10.97
N PHE A 131 -9.89 5.56 -10.45
CA PHE A 131 -8.76 4.73 -10.02
C PHE A 131 -8.83 4.32 -8.55
N ASP A 132 -8.59 3.03 -8.28
CA ASP A 132 -8.63 2.42 -6.95
C ASP A 132 -7.35 2.70 -6.15
N CYS A 133 -7.18 3.95 -5.70
CA CYS A 133 -6.03 4.37 -4.87
C CYS A 133 -6.00 3.70 -3.49
N GLU A 134 -7.11 3.07 -3.08
CA GLU A 134 -7.26 2.41 -1.78
C GLU A 134 -6.85 0.94 -1.78
N LYS A 135 -6.42 0.38 -2.92
CA LYS A 135 -6.03 -1.03 -3.04
C LYS A 135 -4.91 -1.45 -2.06
N LEU A 136 -3.96 -0.55 -1.80
CA LEU A 136 -2.83 -0.78 -0.90
C LEU A 136 -3.19 -0.36 0.54
N GLU A 137 -2.48 -0.91 1.54
CA GLU A 137 -2.75 -0.59 2.96
C GLU A 137 -2.64 0.91 3.25
N SER A 138 -1.57 1.53 2.74
CA SER A 138 -1.38 2.98 2.73
C SER A 138 -1.42 3.48 1.29
N GLN A 139 -2.13 4.59 1.03
CA GLN A 139 -2.19 5.18 -0.31
C GLN A 139 -0.84 5.76 -0.76
N SER A 140 -0.13 6.43 0.14
CA SER A 140 1.16 7.06 -0.15
C SER A 140 1.98 7.22 1.13
N PHE A 141 3.28 7.44 0.96
CA PHE A 141 4.18 7.73 2.09
C PHE A 141 4.61 9.20 2.06
N PRO A 142 4.31 9.98 3.12
CA PRO A 142 4.79 11.34 3.20
C PRO A 142 6.30 11.37 3.39
N PHE A 143 6.94 12.33 2.73
CA PHE A 143 8.36 12.60 2.86
C PHE A 143 8.60 14.11 2.88
N SER A 144 9.70 14.49 3.48
CA SER A 144 10.14 15.88 3.58
C SER A 144 11.26 16.15 2.59
N VAL A 145 11.26 17.36 2.03
CA VAL A 145 12.27 17.82 1.08
C VAL A 145 13.14 18.90 1.71
N PHE A 146 14.42 18.89 1.39
CA PHE A 146 15.42 19.83 1.90
C PHE A 146 16.15 20.45 0.72
N HIS A 147 15.91 21.75 0.49
CA HIS A 147 16.43 22.48 -0.68
C HIS A 147 17.90 22.87 -0.58
N ASN A 148 18.46 22.91 0.64
CA ASN A 148 19.83 23.33 0.94
C ASN A 148 20.56 22.22 1.70
N ALA A 149 20.56 21.01 1.16
CA ALA A 149 21.35 19.92 1.71
C ALA A 149 22.84 20.09 1.32
N THR A 150 23.74 19.50 2.09
CA THR A 150 25.16 19.43 1.74
C THR A 150 25.36 18.45 0.58
N CYS A 151 26.24 18.80 -0.36
CA CYS A 151 26.72 17.89 -1.41
C CYS A 151 27.17 16.57 -0.77
N PRO A 152 26.64 15.40 -1.19
CA PRO A 152 27.03 14.10 -0.63
C PRO A 152 28.40 13.62 -1.14
N PHE A 153 28.99 14.36 -2.08
CA PHE A 153 30.29 14.10 -2.68
C PHE A 153 31.32 15.12 -2.23
N GLU A 154 32.60 14.86 -2.47
CA GLU A 154 33.63 15.85 -2.25
C GLU A 154 33.34 17.16 -3.01
N SER A 155 33.73 18.29 -2.42
CA SER A 155 33.38 19.64 -2.90
C SER A 155 33.66 19.92 -4.39
N HIS A 156 34.62 19.22 -4.99
CA HIS A 156 34.98 19.40 -6.40
C HIS A 156 34.06 18.64 -7.38
N VAL A 157 33.24 17.71 -6.88
CA VAL A 157 32.38 16.83 -7.68
C VAL A 157 31.06 17.51 -8.04
N CYS A 158 30.43 18.16 -7.07
CA CYS A 158 29.17 18.87 -7.29
C CYS A 158 29.37 20.13 -8.15
N ARG A 159 28.43 20.37 -9.05
CA ARG A 159 28.37 21.59 -9.87
C ARG A 159 27.96 22.80 -9.04
N THR A 160 27.10 22.59 -8.04
CA THR A 160 26.55 23.62 -7.14
C THR A 160 26.88 23.36 -5.67
N ASP A 161 26.92 24.41 -4.86
CA ASP A 161 27.16 24.31 -3.40
C ASP A 161 25.97 23.74 -2.61
N SER A 162 24.78 23.70 -3.23
CA SER A 162 23.55 23.17 -2.63
C SER A 162 23.12 21.87 -3.30
N ALA A 163 22.86 20.84 -2.50
CA ALA A 163 22.21 19.60 -2.89
C ALA A 163 20.73 19.59 -2.49
N PHE A 164 19.99 18.61 -3.01
CA PHE A 164 18.59 18.37 -2.69
C PHE A 164 18.45 17.03 -1.98
N ALA A 165 17.83 17.03 -0.79
CA ALA A 165 17.57 15.79 -0.06
C ALA A 165 16.08 15.53 0.11
N MET A 166 15.69 14.27 0.03
CA MET A 166 14.35 13.77 0.30
C MET A 166 14.45 12.70 1.38
N GLU A 167 13.62 12.80 2.43
CA GLU A 167 13.63 11.85 3.54
C GLU A 167 12.20 11.43 3.90
N THR A 168 11.95 10.13 3.98
CA THR A 168 10.67 9.61 4.47
C THR A 168 10.55 9.81 5.97
N HIS A 169 9.30 9.86 6.45
CA HIS A 169 9.06 9.66 7.88
C HIS A 169 9.29 8.18 8.25
N ASN A 170 9.08 7.82 9.52
CA ASN A 170 9.13 6.42 9.95
C ASN A 170 8.00 5.63 9.27
N ILE A 171 8.35 4.77 8.31
CA ILE A 171 7.39 3.89 7.63
C ILE A 171 7.43 2.54 8.31
N SER A 172 6.37 2.19 9.04
CA SER A 172 6.28 0.85 9.64
C SER A 172 6.04 -0.21 8.58
N LEU A 173 6.48 -1.44 8.84
CA LEU A 173 6.26 -2.54 7.90
C LEU A 173 4.76 -2.87 7.78
N ALA A 174 3.98 -2.59 8.83
CA ALA A 174 2.52 -2.67 8.79
C ALA A 174 1.90 -1.68 7.80
N GLN A 175 2.46 -0.48 7.62
CA GLN A 175 2.00 0.49 6.62
C GLN A 175 2.24 0.03 5.18
N LEU A 176 3.20 -0.87 4.95
CA LEU A 176 3.40 -1.57 3.68
C LEU A 176 2.40 -2.73 3.47
N GLY A 177 1.50 -2.97 4.43
CA GLY A 177 0.58 -4.09 4.43
C GLY A 177 1.15 -5.36 5.07
N ILE A 178 2.36 -5.37 5.63
CA ILE A 178 2.89 -6.60 6.22
C ILE A 178 2.17 -6.91 7.53
N ASN A 179 1.69 -8.15 7.65
CA ASN A 179 0.86 -8.65 8.73
C ASN A 179 1.61 -9.72 9.53
N THR A 180 2.66 -9.30 10.22
CA THR A 180 3.41 -10.10 11.18
C THR A 180 3.35 -9.47 12.56
N LYS A 181 3.75 -10.21 13.60
CA LYS A 181 3.63 -9.81 15.00
C LYS A 181 4.38 -8.52 15.35
N LEU A 182 5.52 -8.25 14.71
CA LEU A 182 6.34 -7.04 14.92
C LEU A 182 6.26 -6.03 13.77
N ALA A 183 5.35 -6.18 12.81
CA ALA A 183 5.29 -5.30 11.64
C ALA A 183 5.00 -3.82 12.00
N ASP A 184 4.29 -3.57 13.08
CA ASP A 184 4.00 -2.23 13.62
C ASP A 184 5.18 -1.64 14.42
N GLN A 185 6.05 -2.51 14.96
CA GLN A 185 7.22 -2.14 15.75
C GLN A 185 8.47 -1.94 14.89
N LEU A 186 8.58 -2.65 13.78
CA LEU A 186 9.65 -2.49 12.80
C LEU A 186 9.28 -1.39 11.81
N TYR A 187 10.24 -0.51 11.52
CA TYR A 187 10.07 0.56 10.55
C TYR A 187 11.38 0.85 9.84
N PHE A 188 11.29 1.48 8.67
CA PHE A 188 12.45 2.01 7.98
C PHE A 188 12.30 3.50 7.69
N ARG A 189 13.43 4.14 7.41
CA ARG A 189 13.54 5.49 6.85
C ARG A 189 14.42 5.44 5.61
N LYS A 190 13.99 6.08 4.54
CA LYS A 190 14.81 6.27 3.33
C LYS A 190 15.22 7.73 3.24
N ARG A 191 16.49 8.00 2.96
CA ARG A 191 17.03 9.32 2.66
C ARG A 191 17.82 9.26 1.36
N THR A 192 17.44 10.08 0.39
CA THR A 192 18.16 10.25 -0.88
C THR A 192 18.65 11.68 -0.98
N THR A 193 19.97 11.88 -1.08
CA THR A 193 20.57 13.22 -1.26
C THR A 193 21.23 13.28 -2.62
N CYS A 194 20.86 14.23 -3.46
CA CYS A 194 21.30 14.34 -4.85
C CYS A 194 21.84 15.73 -5.17
N ALA A 195 22.79 15.79 -6.09
CA ALA A 195 23.30 17.03 -6.62
C ALA A 195 23.66 16.87 -8.11
N PRO A 196 23.50 17.93 -8.92
CA PRO A 196 24.12 18.01 -10.24
C PRO A 196 25.64 17.91 -10.10
N ILE A 197 26.30 17.07 -10.89
CA ILE A 197 27.75 16.85 -10.85
C ILE A 197 28.40 17.21 -12.19
N ARG A 198 29.71 17.47 -12.13
CA ARG A 198 30.55 17.87 -13.26
C ARG A 198 30.87 16.68 -14.17
N GLU A 199 30.47 16.74 -15.43
CA GLU A 199 30.70 15.71 -16.44
C GLU A 199 32.18 15.58 -16.82
N GLU A 200 32.97 16.66 -16.69
CA GLU A 200 34.38 16.69 -17.08
C GLU A 200 35.22 15.72 -16.23
N LEU A 201 34.76 15.41 -15.02
CA LEU A 201 35.39 14.44 -14.12
C LEU A 201 35.33 13.00 -14.63
N PHE A 202 34.43 12.73 -15.59
CA PHE A 202 34.20 11.40 -16.16
C PHE A 202 34.65 11.31 -17.61
N TYR A 203 35.17 12.39 -18.20
CA TYR A 203 35.66 12.40 -19.58
C TYR A 203 36.83 11.42 -19.77
N VAL A 204 36.72 10.55 -20.77
CA VAL A 204 37.78 9.61 -21.15
C VAL A 204 38.44 10.04 -22.45
N LYS A 205 37.66 10.10 -23.53
CA LYS A 205 38.15 10.42 -24.89
C LYS A 205 37.00 10.80 -25.81
N THR A 206 37.22 11.78 -26.69
CA THR A 206 36.39 11.99 -27.88
C THR A 206 36.93 11.18 -29.06
N TYR A 207 36.06 10.36 -29.64
CA TYR A 207 36.29 9.57 -30.84
C TYR A 207 35.81 10.32 -32.07
N THR A 208 36.61 10.22 -33.13
CA THR A 208 36.35 10.80 -34.45
C THR A 208 36.26 9.70 -35.51
N SER A 209 35.96 10.06 -36.76
CA SER A 209 36.03 9.13 -37.91
C SER A 209 37.41 8.50 -38.13
N ASN A 210 38.48 9.08 -37.56
CA ASN A 210 39.82 8.48 -37.59
C ASN A 210 40.01 7.39 -36.52
N ASP A 211 39.20 7.42 -35.45
CA ASP A 211 39.26 6.45 -34.37
C ASP A 211 38.26 5.30 -34.55
N LEU A 212 37.10 5.58 -35.16
CA LEU A 212 36.01 4.64 -35.37
C LEU A 212 35.51 4.71 -36.81
N ASP A 213 35.79 3.65 -37.59
CA ASP A 213 35.48 3.58 -39.03
C ASP A 213 33.99 3.73 -39.38
N TRP A 214 33.10 3.55 -38.42
CA TRP A 214 31.65 3.70 -38.60
C TRP A 214 31.13 5.13 -38.33
N LEU A 215 31.97 6.04 -37.84
CA LEU A 215 31.65 7.46 -37.71
C LEU A 215 31.88 8.17 -39.05
N LYS A 216 30.92 9.01 -39.45
CA LYS A 216 31.08 9.86 -40.63
C LYS A 216 32.05 11.00 -40.35
N GLU A 217 32.67 11.53 -41.39
CA GLU A 217 33.51 12.72 -41.28
C GLU A 217 32.70 13.89 -40.71
N GLY A 218 33.16 14.46 -39.59
CA GLY A 218 32.45 15.50 -38.84
C GLY A 218 31.62 15.00 -37.65
N ASP A 219 31.31 13.69 -37.57
CA ASP A 219 30.62 13.10 -36.42
C ASP A 219 31.62 12.77 -35.30
N ASN A 220 31.43 13.42 -34.15
CA ASN A 220 32.25 13.17 -32.95
C ASN A 220 31.42 12.53 -31.84
N ARG A 221 32.02 11.59 -31.11
CA ARG A 221 31.41 10.97 -29.93
C ARG A 221 32.31 11.01 -28.73
N THR A 222 31.81 11.50 -27.61
CA THR A 222 32.56 11.59 -26.36
C THR A 222 32.24 10.41 -25.46
N LEU A 223 33.27 9.70 -25.01
CA LEU A 223 33.19 8.61 -24.06
C LEU A 223 33.38 9.15 -22.64
N TYR A 224 32.41 8.87 -21.78
CA TYR A 224 32.47 9.06 -20.35
C TYR A 224 32.64 7.71 -19.65
N GLY A 225 33.48 7.65 -18.62
CA GLY A 225 33.80 6.42 -17.88
C GLY A 225 33.41 6.55 -16.41
N PHE A 226 32.45 5.74 -15.96
CA PHE A 226 32.00 5.72 -14.57
C PHE A 226 32.59 4.53 -13.85
N TYR A 227 33.44 4.77 -12.86
CA TYR A 227 34.03 3.68 -12.09
C TYR A 227 33.00 3.06 -11.14
N ALA A 228 32.70 1.77 -11.32
CA ALA A 228 31.73 1.02 -10.52
C ALA A 228 32.36 -0.14 -9.72
N GLY A 229 33.66 -0.44 -9.92
CA GLY A 229 34.37 -1.50 -9.20
C GLY A 229 33.83 -2.91 -9.46
N LEU A 230 33.09 -3.12 -10.57
CA LEU A 230 32.44 -4.39 -10.88
C LEU A 230 33.43 -5.38 -11.53
N PRO A 231 33.44 -6.67 -11.13
CA PRO A 231 34.32 -7.69 -11.71
C PRO A 231 34.03 -7.98 -13.19
N THR A 232 32.84 -7.64 -13.67
CA THR A 232 32.32 -7.97 -15.00
C THR A 232 32.82 -7.03 -16.11
N PHE A 233 33.45 -5.91 -15.76
CA PHE A 233 34.00 -4.96 -16.74
C PHE A 233 35.53 -4.95 -16.65
N PRO A 234 36.27 -5.04 -17.78
CA PRO A 234 37.71 -4.84 -17.77
C PRO A 234 37.99 -3.44 -17.19
N ASN A 235 38.77 -3.37 -16.11
CA ASN A 235 39.07 -2.17 -15.32
C ASN A 235 37.94 -1.58 -14.46
N GLY A 236 36.77 -2.24 -14.33
CA GLY A 236 35.70 -1.83 -13.40
C GLY A 236 34.95 -0.54 -13.79
N THR A 237 35.11 -0.06 -15.04
CA THR A 237 34.46 1.16 -15.55
C THR A 237 33.25 0.84 -16.42
N LEU A 238 32.14 1.54 -16.20
CA LEU A 238 30.95 1.59 -17.04
C LEU A 238 31.13 2.69 -18.10
N PRO A 239 31.31 2.35 -19.39
CA PRO A 239 31.41 3.34 -20.46
C PRO A 239 30.02 3.87 -20.87
N HIS A 240 29.91 5.17 -21.09
CA HIS A 240 28.75 5.84 -21.70
C HIS A 240 29.20 6.72 -22.85
N MET A 241 28.65 6.53 -24.04
CA MET A 241 29.09 7.22 -25.25
C MET A 241 28.01 8.20 -25.73
N VAL A 242 28.34 9.48 -25.74
CA VAL A 242 27.44 10.58 -26.08
C VAL A 242 27.86 11.20 -27.41
N PRO A 243 26.96 11.36 -28.39
CA PRO A 243 27.26 12.11 -29.61
C PRO A 243 27.27 13.62 -29.35
N ASN A 244 28.34 14.31 -29.75
CA ASN A 244 28.53 15.74 -29.47
C ASN A 244 27.51 16.65 -30.17
N ASP A 245 27.02 16.22 -31.34
CA ASP A 245 25.96 16.88 -32.09
C ASP A 245 24.69 16.02 -32.10
N HIS A 246 24.25 15.60 -30.91
CA HIS A 246 22.97 14.91 -30.76
C HIS A 246 21.81 15.84 -31.14
N LEU A 247 21.31 15.71 -32.36
CA LEU A 247 20.18 16.50 -32.88
C LEU A 247 18.82 15.81 -32.72
N ILE A 248 18.74 14.73 -31.91
CA ILE A 248 17.46 14.07 -31.68
C ILE A 248 16.55 15.00 -30.87
N PRO A 249 15.33 15.30 -31.35
CA PRO A 249 14.40 16.22 -30.71
C PRO A 249 13.70 15.61 -29.48
N SER A 250 14.45 14.92 -28.61
CA SER A 250 13.94 14.27 -27.40
C SER A 250 15.02 14.18 -26.32
N TYR A 251 14.57 14.00 -25.08
CA TYR A 251 15.46 13.63 -23.99
C TYR A 251 15.78 12.14 -24.01
N GLU A 252 17.02 11.81 -23.68
CA GLU A 252 17.46 10.46 -23.37
C GLU A 252 17.93 10.43 -21.91
N VAL A 253 17.46 9.43 -21.17
CA VAL A 253 17.79 9.27 -19.75
C VAL A 253 18.30 7.87 -19.53
N THR A 254 19.49 7.79 -18.95
CA THR A 254 20.11 6.55 -18.54
C THR A 254 20.49 6.67 -17.07
N ALA A 255 20.27 5.62 -16.27
CA ALA A 255 20.55 5.68 -14.84
C ALA A 255 21.16 4.38 -14.34
N TYR A 256 22.06 4.50 -13.37
CA TYR A 256 22.79 3.38 -12.78
C TYR A 256 22.81 3.49 -11.27
N TYR A 257 22.46 2.39 -10.60
CA TYR A 257 22.78 2.20 -9.20
C TYR A 257 24.17 1.56 -9.10
N ILE A 258 25.04 2.12 -8.28
CA ILE A 258 26.43 1.67 -8.13
C ILE A 258 26.53 0.92 -6.80
N PRO A 259 26.52 -0.43 -6.81
CA PRO A 259 26.64 -1.22 -5.59
C PRO A 259 28.09 -1.16 -5.09
N LEU A 260 28.46 -0.13 -4.33
CA LEU A 260 29.75 -0.04 -3.67
C LEU A 260 29.75 -0.91 -2.41
N ASN A 261 30.29 -2.13 -2.50
CA ASN A 261 30.68 -2.86 -1.30
C ASN A 261 32.05 -2.32 -0.85
N ALA A 262 32.03 -1.27 -0.03
CA ALA A 262 33.19 -0.44 0.30
C ALA A 262 34.18 -1.10 1.28
N THR A 263 34.75 -2.25 0.90
CA THR A 263 35.78 -2.92 1.73
C THR A 263 37.16 -3.00 1.09
N ASN A 264 37.35 -2.62 -0.18
CA ASN A 264 38.64 -2.80 -0.88
C ASN A 264 39.02 -1.73 -1.92
N THR A 265 38.69 -0.45 -1.70
CA THR A 265 38.95 0.62 -2.68
C THR A 265 39.97 1.65 -2.19
N THR A 266 41.16 1.19 -1.78
CA THR A 266 42.27 2.09 -1.41
C THR A 266 43.30 2.33 -2.53
N SER A 267 43.08 1.85 -3.76
CA SER A 267 44.12 1.90 -4.80
C SER A 267 43.72 2.47 -6.17
N GLN A 268 42.53 3.04 -6.35
CA GLN A 268 42.16 3.68 -7.62
C GLN A 268 41.50 5.04 -7.36
N ASN A 269 41.92 6.07 -8.11
CA ASN A 269 41.32 7.40 -8.07
C ASN A 269 39.92 7.32 -8.68
N HIS A 270 38.89 7.20 -7.84
CA HIS A 270 37.50 7.22 -8.31
C HIS A 270 37.07 8.66 -8.54
N SER A 271 36.42 8.97 -9.66
CA SER A 271 35.87 10.32 -9.92
C SER A 271 34.64 10.66 -9.06
N LEU A 272 34.04 9.67 -8.39
CA LEU A 272 32.86 9.81 -7.54
C LEU A 272 33.22 9.49 -6.09
N LEU A 273 33.87 10.44 -5.41
CA LEU A 273 34.25 10.35 -4.00
C LEU A 273 33.15 10.95 -3.13
N LEU A 274 32.68 10.18 -2.15
CA LEU A 274 31.67 10.59 -1.18
C LEU A 274 32.33 11.43 -0.07
N SER A 275 31.65 12.47 0.40
CA SER A 275 32.22 13.45 1.36
C SER A 275 32.39 12.90 2.77
N ASP A 276 31.52 11.98 3.18
CA ASP A 276 31.35 11.60 4.58
C ASP A 276 31.89 10.18 4.81
N PRO A 277 32.91 9.98 5.66
CA PRO A 277 33.21 8.63 6.13
C PRO A 277 32.10 8.19 7.09
N LEU A 278 31.30 7.21 6.69
CA LEU A 278 30.30 6.61 7.58
C LEU A 278 31.02 5.77 8.66
N PRO A 279 30.88 6.08 9.96
CA PRO A 279 31.55 5.32 11.02
C PRO A 279 31.09 3.86 11.08
N ARG A 280 29.85 3.60 10.66
CA ARG A 280 29.24 2.28 10.44
C ARG A 280 28.24 2.40 9.29
N GLY A 281 28.14 1.37 8.46
CA GLY A 281 27.29 1.35 7.26
C GLY A 281 28.08 1.60 5.98
N PHE A 282 27.37 1.86 4.88
CA PHE A 282 27.95 2.13 3.56
C PHE A 282 27.01 3.03 2.75
N HIS A 283 27.54 3.72 1.75
CA HIS A 283 26.75 4.59 0.87
C HIS A 283 26.07 3.79 -0.25
N GLY A 284 24.97 4.32 -0.78
CA GLY A 284 24.29 3.76 -1.94
C GLY A 284 24.33 4.73 -3.11
N PRO A 285 25.49 4.94 -3.76
CA PRO A 285 25.57 5.92 -4.82
C PRO A 285 24.79 5.50 -6.06
N SER A 286 24.14 6.47 -6.68
CA SER A 286 23.50 6.29 -7.99
C SER A 286 23.78 7.50 -8.87
N ILE A 287 23.76 7.28 -10.18
CA ILE A 287 23.94 8.32 -11.18
C ILE A 287 22.79 8.31 -12.18
N VAL A 288 22.36 9.50 -12.61
CA VAL A 288 21.40 9.70 -13.68
C VAL A 288 22.04 10.59 -14.73
N LEU A 289 22.04 10.11 -15.96
CA LEU A 289 22.60 10.72 -17.16
C LEU A 289 21.45 11.26 -17.99
N LEU A 290 21.49 12.55 -18.30
CA LEU A 290 20.51 13.26 -19.10
C LEU A 290 21.19 13.81 -20.36
N GLU A 291 20.72 13.36 -21.50
CA GLU A 291 21.04 13.92 -22.81
C GLU A 291 19.80 14.62 -23.36
N GLY A 292 19.97 15.82 -23.90
CA GLY A 292 18.85 16.62 -24.37
C GLY A 292 19.23 17.77 -25.30
N ARG A 293 20.44 17.73 -25.87
CA ARG A 293 20.99 18.85 -26.66
C ARG A 293 20.22 19.14 -27.95
N GLY A 294 19.49 18.15 -28.48
CA GLY A 294 18.59 18.31 -29.62
C GLY A 294 17.23 18.92 -29.27
N VAL A 295 16.92 19.10 -27.98
CA VAL A 295 15.73 19.82 -27.53
C VAL A 295 16.01 21.33 -27.56
N THR A 296 15.01 22.08 -28.03
CA THR A 296 15.08 23.53 -28.19
C THR A 296 14.15 24.27 -27.23
N PHE A 297 14.55 25.47 -26.82
CA PHE A 297 13.89 26.29 -25.79
C PHE A 297 13.68 27.72 -26.28
N HIS A 298 12.62 28.40 -25.83
CA HIS A 298 12.39 29.83 -26.13
C HIS A 298 13.16 30.77 -25.24
N GLU A 299 13.36 30.34 -24.01
CA GLU A 299 13.91 31.13 -22.94
C GLU A 299 15.14 30.42 -22.42
N GLU A 300 16.08 31.21 -21.95
CA GLU A 300 17.26 30.71 -21.25
C GLU A 300 16.84 30.12 -19.89
N SER A 301 17.65 29.22 -19.35
CA SER A 301 17.39 28.57 -18.06
C SER A 301 18.69 28.38 -17.30
N ASP A 302 18.72 28.89 -16.06
CA ASP A 302 19.79 28.71 -15.09
C ASP A 302 19.67 27.40 -14.28
N ASP A 303 18.70 26.53 -14.60
CA ASP A 303 18.56 25.23 -13.94
C ASP A 303 19.88 24.45 -14.06
N PRO A 304 20.51 24.02 -12.95
CA PRO A 304 21.82 23.37 -13.00
C PRO A 304 21.90 22.09 -13.82
N LEU A 305 20.78 21.41 -14.06
CA LEU A 305 20.71 20.19 -14.88
C LEU A 305 20.21 20.50 -16.31
N TRP A 306 19.30 21.46 -16.46
CA TRP A 306 18.82 21.99 -17.74
C TRP A 306 19.45 23.35 -18.06
N SER A 307 20.77 23.49 -17.90
CA SER A 307 21.45 24.76 -18.20
C SER A 307 21.31 25.04 -19.69
N VAL A 308 20.64 26.15 -20.04
CA VAL A 308 20.24 26.49 -21.42
C VAL A 308 20.58 27.95 -21.68
N HIS A 309 21.73 28.18 -22.33
CA HIS A 309 22.18 29.50 -22.78
C HIS A 309 22.73 29.46 -24.21
N THR A 310 22.99 28.27 -24.72
CA THR A 310 23.57 28.07 -26.03
C THR A 310 22.56 28.36 -27.13
N LYS A 311 22.79 29.41 -27.92
CA LYS A 311 21.95 29.76 -29.07
C LYS A 311 22.03 28.68 -30.16
N VAL A 312 20.86 28.31 -30.70
CA VAL A 312 20.75 27.48 -31.90
C VAL A 312 21.23 28.30 -33.10
N LYS A 313 22.15 27.73 -33.87
CA LYS A 313 22.65 28.36 -35.11
C LYS A 313 21.83 27.82 -36.27
N TYR A 314 21.13 28.70 -36.98
CA TYR A 314 20.50 28.36 -38.24
C TYR A 314 21.52 28.45 -39.38
N GLY A 315 21.37 27.61 -40.41
CA GLY A 315 22.15 27.75 -41.63
C GLY A 315 21.72 28.99 -42.42
N ASN A 316 22.62 29.56 -43.21
CA ASN A 316 22.29 30.71 -44.05
C ASN A 316 21.33 30.29 -45.18
N GLY A 317 20.32 31.12 -45.47
CA GLY A 317 19.44 30.96 -46.62
C GLY A 317 17.97 30.75 -46.27
N THR A 318 17.19 30.26 -47.24
CA THR A 318 15.75 30.05 -47.09
C THR A 318 15.40 28.58 -47.03
N LEU A 319 14.64 28.15 -46.01
CA LEU A 319 14.06 26.81 -45.93
C LEU A 319 12.54 26.89 -46.07
N ALA A 320 11.97 26.20 -47.06
CA ALA A 320 10.53 26.20 -47.33
C ALA A 320 9.91 27.62 -47.45
N GLY A 321 10.66 28.59 -47.98
CA GLY A 321 10.23 29.98 -48.13
C GLY A 321 10.39 30.85 -46.87
N VAL A 322 10.91 30.30 -45.77
CA VAL A 322 11.23 31.04 -44.54
C VAL A 322 12.70 31.47 -44.59
N ASN A 323 12.97 32.77 -44.41
CA ASN A 323 14.32 33.28 -44.24
C ASN A 323 14.85 32.83 -42.86
N LEU A 324 15.88 31.99 -42.85
CA LEU A 324 16.47 31.47 -41.62
C LEU A 324 17.18 32.55 -40.80
N ASP A 325 17.58 33.65 -41.44
CA ASP A 325 18.15 34.82 -40.75
C ASP A 325 17.10 35.59 -39.93
N GLU A 326 15.82 35.39 -40.22
CA GLU A 326 14.67 35.97 -39.51
C GLU A 326 14.02 34.99 -38.52
N ALA A 327 14.58 33.78 -38.38
CA ALA A 327 14.06 32.78 -37.46
C ALA A 327 14.12 33.28 -36.00
N PRO A 328 13.10 32.98 -35.17
CA PRO A 328 13.14 33.35 -33.76
C PRO A 328 14.35 32.69 -33.09
N VAL A 329 15.01 33.42 -32.20
CA VAL A 329 16.14 32.89 -31.44
C VAL A 329 15.63 31.75 -30.56
N MET A 330 16.28 30.59 -30.70
CA MET A 330 16.06 29.42 -29.88
C MET A 330 17.35 29.09 -29.13
N TYR A 331 17.19 28.45 -27.98
CA TYR A 331 18.29 28.00 -27.14
C TYR A 331 18.29 26.46 -27.06
N ARG A 332 19.41 25.88 -26.66
CA ARG A 332 19.61 24.46 -26.37
C ARG A 332 20.48 24.31 -25.12
N MET A 333 20.52 23.10 -24.58
CA MET A 333 21.36 22.77 -23.44
C MET A 333 22.85 23.06 -23.71
N ASP A 334 23.54 23.53 -22.67
CA ASP A 334 24.94 23.93 -22.76
C ASP A 334 25.89 22.73 -22.86
N SER A 335 25.67 21.71 -22.03
CA SER A 335 26.44 20.46 -22.01
C SER A 335 25.81 19.38 -22.90
N ASP A 336 26.66 18.52 -23.47
CA ASP A 336 26.23 17.33 -24.23
C ASP A 336 25.66 16.25 -23.28
N LEU A 337 26.17 16.19 -22.05
CA LEU A 337 25.76 15.27 -21.00
C LEU A 337 25.58 16.03 -19.69
N ASN A 338 24.39 15.91 -19.09
CA ASN A 338 24.10 16.44 -17.77
C ASN A 338 23.95 15.28 -16.78
N ILE A 339 24.52 15.41 -15.58
CA ILE A 339 24.61 14.30 -14.62
C ILE A 339 24.06 14.72 -13.26
N ILE A 340 23.18 13.88 -12.69
CA ILE A 340 22.86 13.91 -11.27
C ILE A 340 23.56 12.74 -10.59
N GLY A 341 24.33 13.03 -9.54
CA GLY A 341 24.77 12.02 -8.58
C GLY A 341 23.89 12.04 -7.33
N CYS A 342 23.59 10.88 -6.77
CA CYS A 342 22.87 10.74 -5.52
C CYS A 342 23.56 9.77 -4.57
N ASP A 343 23.35 9.95 -3.27
CA ASP A 343 23.58 8.97 -2.21
C ASP A 343 22.22 8.55 -1.63
N GLU A 344 21.84 7.30 -1.89
CA GLU A 344 20.58 6.70 -1.48
C GLU A 344 20.79 5.76 -0.30
N ARG A 345 20.20 6.11 0.84
CA ARG A 345 20.41 5.40 2.10
C ARG A 345 19.11 4.98 2.75
N ILE A 346 19.18 3.87 3.47
CA ILE A 346 18.09 3.35 4.27
C ILE A 346 18.56 3.05 5.69
N GLN A 347 17.63 3.16 6.63
CA GLN A 347 17.85 2.77 8.01
C GLN A 347 16.66 1.97 8.50
N ILE A 348 16.91 0.77 9.04
CA ILE A 348 15.90 -0.09 9.65
C ILE A 348 15.99 0.02 11.17
N CYS A 349 14.84 0.13 11.83
CA CYS A 349 14.75 0.36 13.26
C CYS A 349 13.65 -0.49 13.90
N HIS A 350 13.81 -0.72 15.21
CA HIS A 350 12.83 -1.36 16.06
C HIS A 350 12.39 -0.39 17.16
N ARG A 351 11.09 -0.07 17.18
CA ARG A 351 10.49 0.95 18.06
C ARG A 351 10.54 0.57 19.53
N SER A 352 10.25 -0.68 19.88
CA SER A 352 10.16 -1.11 21.28
C SER A 352 11.51 -1.14 21.99
N THR A 353 12.57 -1.54 21.29
CA THR A 353 13.95 -1.57 21.80
C THR A 353 14.68 -0.24 21.58
N ASN A 354 14.12 0.66 20.76
CA ASN A 354 14.75 1.91 20.31
C ASN A 354 16.13 1.68 19.66
N ARG A 355 16.28 0.57 18.93
CA ARG A 355 17.52 0.21 18.24
C ARG A 355 17.35 0.37 16.74
N CYS A 356 18.38 0.89 16.09
CA CYS A 356 18.44 1.04 14.65
C CYS A 356 19.74 0.45 14.12
N LEU A 357 19.66 -0.15 12.93
CA LEU A 357 20.83 -0.42 12.13
C LEU A 357 21.50 0.91 11.75
N PRO A 358 22.80 0.91 11.42
CA PRO A 358 23.43 2.06 10.77
C PRO A 358 22.72 2.41 9.46
N TRP A 359 22.84 3.66 9.02
CA TRP A 359 22.45 4.01 7.66
C TRP A 359 23.33 3.25 6.67
N SER A 360 22.71 2.57 5.72
CA SER A 360 23.39 1.81 4.67
C SER A 360 22.83 2.17 3.30
N GLY A 361 23.48 1.71 2.22
CA GLY A 361 22.85 1.69 0.91
C GLY A 361 21.59 0.81 0.90
N LEU A 362 20.92 0.75 -0.25
CA LEU A 362 19.59 0.14 -0.38
C LEU A 362 19.54 -1.40 -0.26
N MET A 363 20.68 -2.03 0.02
CA MET A 363 20.80 -3.47 0.27
C MET A 363 21.32 -3.73 1.70
N PRO A 364 20.55 -3.36 2.75
CA PRO A 364 21.02 -3.48 4.12
C PRO A 364 21.25 -4.94 4.51
N GLU A 365 22.44 -5.25 5.00
CA GLU A 365 22.68 -6.46 5.77
C GLU A 365 22.19 -6.24 7.21
N PHE A 366 21.57 -7.27 7.79
CA PHE A 366 21.05 -7.17 9.15
C PHE A 366 21.20 -8.47 9.92
N LYS A 367 21.31 -8.33 11.24
CA LYS A 367 21.19 -9.42 12.21
C LYS A 367 20.10 -9.04 13.20
N ALA A 368 19.20 -9.98 13.51
CA ALA A 368 18.10 -9.71 14.45
C ALA A 368 18.60 -9.20 15.82
N THR A 369 19.78 -9.66 16.27
CA THR A 369 20.45 -9.22 17.51
C THR A 369 20.86 -7.75 17.51
N GLU A 370 20.99 -7.12 16.33
CA GLU A 370 21.29 -5.69 16.22
C GLU A 370 20.05 -4.82 16.49
N LEU A 371 18.85 -5.39 16.32
CA LEU A 371 17.56 -4.75 16.57
C LEU A 371 16.95 -5.16 17.93
N ASP A 372 17.25 -6.36 18.43
CA ASP A 372 16.77 -6.85 19.73
C ASP A 372 17.73 -7.91 20.30
N ASP A 373 18.32 -7.67 21.47
CA ASP A 373 19.27 -8.60 22.11
C ASP A 373 18.63 -9.96 22.44
N ARG A 374 17.31 -10.01 22.64
CA ARG A 374 16.59 -11.27 22.92
C ARG A 374 16.74 -12.27 21.77
N ALA A 375 16.95 -11.79 20.54
CA ALA A 375 17.20 -12.62 19.37
C ALA A 375 18.50 -13.46 19.49
N ALA A 376 19.38 -13.19 20.47
CA ALA A 376 20.57 -14.00 20.71
C ALA A 376 20.25 -15.36 21.35
N VAL A 377 19.10 -15.48 22.01
CA VAL A 377 18.70 -16.67 22.80
C VAL A 377 17.30 -17.17 22.48
N ASP A 378 16.41 -16.29 22.00
CA ASP A 378 15.02 -16.63 21.68
C ASP A 378 14.80 -16.74 20.17
N VAL A 379 14.51 -17.95 19.71
CA VAL A 379 14.22 -18.26 18.30
C VAL A 379 12.92 -17.60 17.83
N GLU A 380 11.93 -17.41 18.70
CA GLU A 380 10.68 -16.73 18.33
C GLU A 380 10.94 -15.26 17.99
N THR A 381 11.70 -14.55 18.82
CA THR A 381 12.14 -13.18 18.54
C THR A 381 12.93 -13.09 17.21
N VAL A 382 13.79 -14.07 16.92
CA VAL A 382 14.50 -14.13 15.62
C VAL A 382 13.51 -14.20 14.45
N LEU A 383 12.52 -15.09 14.52
CA LEU A 383 11.53 -15.25 13.45
C LEU A 383 10.62 -14.04 13.31
N ASP A 384 10.17 -13.46 14.43
CA ASP A 384 9.31 -12.27 14.47
C ASP A 384 9.99 -11.06 13.80
N ILE A 385 11.32 -10.95 13.89
CA ILE A 385 12.11 -9.91 13.20
C ILE A 385 12.42 -10.31 11.75
N ASN A 386 12.89 -11.53 11.52
CA ASN A 386 13.40 -11.93 10.22
C ASN A 386 12.30 -12.07 9.17
N ILE A 387 11.14 -12.65 9.49
CA ILE A 387 10.05 -12.87 8.51
C ILE A 387 9.63 -11.58 7.81
N PRO A 388 9.25 -10.49 8.52
CA PRO A 388 8.86 -9.26 7.84
C PRO A 388 10.03 -8.58 7.12
N LEU A 389 11.26 -8.69 7.62
CA LEU A 389 12.43 -8.14 6.93
C LEU A 389 12.79 -8.93 5.67
N MET A 390 12.63 -10.26 5.65
CA MET A 390 12.82 -11.08 4.44
C MET A 390 11.83 -10.73 3.32
N ILE A 391 10.67 -10.16 3.65
CA ILE A 391 9.71 -9.67 2.66
C ILE A 391 10.17 -8.32 2.08
N VAL A 392 10.65 -7.41 2.93
CA VAL A 392 10.92 -6.02 2.54
C VAL A 392 12.31 -5.82 1.98
N THR A 393 13.34 -6.37 2.60
CA THR A 393 14.74 -6.07 2.25
C THR A 393 15.11 -6.40 0.80
N PRO A 394 14.60 -7.48 0.16
CA PRO A 394 14.88 -7.74 -1.25
C PRO A 394 14.24 -6.75 -2.23
N LEU A 395 13.36 -5.88 -1.75
CA LEU A 395 12.62 -4.90 -2.56
C LEU A 395 13.09 -3.45 -2.30
N LEU A 396 13.98 -3.24 -1.31
CA LEU A 396 14.47 -1.91 -0.97
C LEU A 396 15.37 -1.34 -2.08
N ASP A 397 16.11 -2.16 -2.80
CA ASP A 397 16.89 -1.77 -3.98
C ASP A 397 16.00 -1.18 -5.07
N LYS A 398 14.80 -1.73 -5.27
CA LYS A 398 13.81 -1.22 -6.24
C LYS A 398 13.32 0.19 -5.94
N THR A 399 13.55 0.68 -4.73
CA THR A 399 13.25 2.08 -4.39
C THR A 399 14.28 3.06 -4.93
N SER A 400 15.39 2.58 -5.50
CA SER A 400 16.43 3.43 -6.08
C SER A 400 15.86 4.33 -7.18
N ILE A 401 16.42 5.52 -7.35
CA ILE A 401 16.06 6.40 -8.47
C ILE A 401 16.27 5.67 -9.81
N PRO A 402 17.43 5.03 -10.08
CA PRO A 402 17.66 4.31 -11.32
C PRO A 402 16.63 3.23 -11.60
N ASP A 403 16.29 2.40 -10.62
CA ASP A 403 15.26 1.39 -10.80
C ASP A 403 13.93 2.06 -11.13
N GLY A 404 13.50 3.06 -10.34
CA GLY A 404 12.22 3.76 -10.51
C GLY A 404 11.98 4.29 -11.93
N ILE A 405 13.02 4.73 -12.63
CA ILE A 405 12.93 5.30 -14.00
C ILE A 405 13.42 4.37 -15.11
N ALA A 406 13.84 3.15 -14.77
CA ALA A 406 14.45 2.20 -15.70
C ALA A 406 13.54 1.87 -16.91
N GLY A 407 14.16 1.79 -18.09
CA GLY A 407 13.48 1.36 -19.33
C GLY A 407 12.56 2.41 -19.97
N ARG A 408 12.33 3.56 -19.33
CA ARG A 408 11.41 4.60 -19.82
C ARG A 408 12.07 5.69 -20.67
N GLY A 409 13.40 5.79 -20.65
CA GLY A 409 14.16 6.85 -21.32
C GLY A 409 13.61 8.24 -20.96
N GLY A 410 13.51 9.14 -21.94
CA GLY A 410 12.98 10.48 -21.74
C GLY A 410 11.54 10.54 -21.19
N SER A 411 10.71 9.50 -21.36
CA SER A 411 9.34 9.47 -20.83
C SER A 411 9.27 9.35 -19.29
N SER A 412 10.41 9.09 -18.63
CA SER A 412 10.55 9.15 -17.17
C SER A 412 10.57 10.56 -16.60
N LEU A 413 10.82 11.57 -17.45
CA LEU A 413 10.89 12.97 -17.07
C LEU A 413 9.51 13.61 -17.06
N ARG A 414 9.25 14.45 -16.06
CA ARG A 414 8.11 15.37 -16.09
C ARG A 414 8.31 16.47 -17.14
N ALA A 415 9.54 16.90 -17.37
CA ALA A 415 9.88 17.88 -18.42
C ALA A 415 9.36 17.44 -19.80
N SER A 416 9.46 16.13 -20.11
CA SER A 416 8.96 15.54 -21.36
C SER A 416 7.46 15.70 -21.58
N ARG A 417 6.66 15.95 -20.53
CA ARG A 417 5.20 16.16 -20.68
C ARG A 417 4.84 17.48 -21.34
N THR A 418 5.78 18.43 -21.37
CA THR A 418 5.62 19.73 -22.03
C THR A 418 6.57 19.88 -23.22
N LEU A 419 7.16 18.77 -23.67
CA LEU A 419 7.93 18.69 -24.89
C LEU A 419 6.98 18.45 -26.07
N TYR A 420 7.04 19.33 -27.08
CA TYR A 420 6.22 19.21 -28.28
C TYR A 420 7.10 19.33 -29.52
N GLY A 421 7.22 18.27 -30.30
CA GLY A 421 8.02 18.27 -31.54
C GLY A 421 9.48 18.70 -31.35
N GLY A 422 10.11 18.33 -30.23
CA GLY A 422 11.49 18.75 -29.91
C GLY A 422 11.64 20.14 -29.29
N ARG A 423 10.54 20.82 -29.03
CA ARG A 423 10.50 22.15 -28.44
C ARG A 423 9.96 22.05 -27.02
N GLN A 424 10.77 22.42 -26.05
CA GLN A 424 10.35 22.51 -24.65
C GLN A 424 9.43 23.74 -24.51
N LEU A 425 8.15 23.50 -24.25
CA LEU A 425 7.18 24.59 -24.13
C LEU A 425 7.24 25.29 -22.77
N ARG A 426 7.50 24.53 -21.71
CA ARG A 426 7.61 25.03 -20.34
C ARG A 426 8.69 24.28 -19.59
N LEU A 427 9.51 24.99 -18.83
CA LEU A 427 10.47 24.42 -17.90
C LEU A 427 10.34 25.19 -16.58
N GLU A 428 10.27 24.48 -15.45
CA GLU A 428 10.23 25.14 -14.14
C GLU A 428 11.65 25.64 -13.76
N PRO A 429 11.79 26.76 -13.01
CA PRO A 429 13.11 27.30 -12.63
C PRO A 429 14.02 26.36 -11.82
N GLU A 430 13.46 25.34 -11.16
CA GLU A 430 14.21 24.27 -10.48
C GLU A 430 13.63 22.90 -10.89
N GLN A 431 13.52 22.68 -12.20
CA GLN A 431 13.00 21.45 -12.79
C GLN A 431 13.69 20.22 -12.21
N TRP A 432 15.01 20.24 -12.03
CA TRP A 432 15.75 19.09 -11.48
C TRP A 432 15.25 18.64 -10.10
N LYS A 433 14.85 19.57 -9.21
CA LYS A 433 14.27 19.22 -7.90
C LYS A 433 12.87 18.64 -8.03
N THR A 434 12.11 19.13 -9.01
CA THR A 434 10.77 18.61 -9.34
C THR A 434 10.85 17.17 -9.85
N GLU A 435 11.83 16.87 -10.70
CA GLU A 435 12.10 15.51 -11.17
C GLU A 435 12.49 14.60 -10.02
N LEU A 436 13.47 15.01 -9.19
CA LEU A 436 13.92 14.23 -8.03
C LEU A 436 12.79 13.91 -7.06
N THR A 437 11.95 14.91 -6.73
CA THR A 437 10.78 14.74 -5.86
C THR A 437 9.83 13.69 -6.41
N TYR A 438 9.62 13.70 -7.73
CA TYR A 438 8.74 12.75 -8.40
C TYR A 438 9.35 11.35 -8.44
N TRP A 439 10.63 11.22 -8.81
CA TRP A 439 11.35 9.95 -8.85
C TRP A 439 11.47 9.30 -7.46
N PHE A 440 11.63 10.10 -6.41
CA PHE A 440 11.61 9.60 -5.04
C PHE A 440 10.24 9.02 -4.67
N GLY A 441 9.15 9.73 -4.99
CA GLY A 441 7.79 9.23 -4.83
C GLY A 441 7.54 7.94 -5.64
N LEU A 442 8.08 7.87 -6.85
CA LEU A 442 8.04 6.70 -7.73
C LEU A 442 8.71 5.47 -7.11
N GLY A 443 9.91 5.64 -6.55
CA GLY A 443 10.60 4.56 -5.82
C GLY A 443 9.80 4.05 -4.62
N MET A 444 9.14 4.96 -3.87
CA MET A 444 8.30 4.57 -2.74
C MET A 444 7.02 3.85 -3.16
N ALA A 445 6.35 4.31 -4.23
CA ALA A 445 5.20 3.63 -4.79
C ALA A 445 5.57 2.23 -5.32
N ARG A 446 6.75 2.11 -5.95
CA ARG A 446 7.26 0.83 -6.42
C ARG A 446 7.43 -0.18 -5.28
N LEU A 447 7.95 0.23 -4.12
CA LEU A 447 8.03 -0.65 -2.96
C LEU A 447 6.65 -1.21 -2.55
N GLN A 448 5.64 -0.35 -2.47
CA GLN A 448 4.29 -0.77 -2.07
C GLN A 448 3.68 -1.73 -3.08
N LEU A 449 3.82 -1.40 -4.38
CA LEU A 449 3.35 -2.26 -5.45
C LEU A 449 4.10 -3.58 -5.43
N ASP A 450 5.42 -3.60 -5.41
CA ASP A 450 6.21 -4.83 -5.48
C ASP A 450 5.94 -5.75 -4.28
N ILE A 451 5.64 -5.23 -3.09
CA ILE A 451 5.15 -6.02 -1.94
C ILE A 451 3.76 -6.61 -2.22
N TYR A 452 2.83 -5.81 -2.74
CA TYR A 452 1.53 -6.32 -3.17
C TYR A 452 1.70 -7.42 -4.24
N LYS A 453 2.67 -7.24 -5.14
CA LYS A 453 2.97 -8.16 -6.22
C LYS A 453 3.49 -9.52 -5.76
N THR A 454 3.89 -9.68 -4.50
CA THR A 454 4.32 -10.99 -3.97
C THR A 454 3.17 -11.92 -3.60
N ILE A 455 1.92 -11.40 -3.51
CA ILE A 455 0.75 -12.16 -3.08
C ILE A 455 0.45 -13.34 -4.01
N GLU A 456 0.61 -13.12 -5.32
CA GLU A 456 0.42 -14.12 -6.35
C GLU A 456 1.20 -13.75 -7.60
N ARG A 457 1.46 -14.74 -8.45
CA ARG A 457 2.09 -14.50 -9.75
C ARG A 457 1.21 -13.61 -10.62
N HIS A 458 1.85 -12.67 -11.30
CA HIS A 458 1.21 -11.76 -12.24
C HIS A 458 0.67 -12.49 -13.46
N ASP A 459 -0.52 -12.09 -13.90
CA ASP A 459 -1.03 -12.47 -15.21
C ASP A 459 -0.08 -11.95 -16.30
N GLY A 460 0.26 -12.81 -17.26
CA GLY A 460 1.23 -12.51 -18.31
C GLY A 460 2.69 -12.78 -17.96
N LEU A 461 3.03 -13.18 -16.72
CA LEU A 461 4.40 -13.59 -16.40
C LEU A 461 4.76 -14.91 -17.10
N ASN A 462 5.77 -14.86 -17.97
CA ASN A 462 6.34 -16.06 -18.58
C ASN A 462 7.17 -16.85 -17.55
N VAL A 463 6.66 -18.02 -17.16
CA VAL A 463 7.30 -18.92 -16.16
C VAL A 463 8.60 -19.52 -16.66
N ASP A 464 8.82 -19.63 -17.98
CA ASP A 464 10.08 -20.15 -18.54
C ASP A 464 11.21 -19.12 -18.42
N GLY A 465 10.85 -17.84 -18.32
CA GLY A 465 11.75 -16.70 -18.11
C GLY A 465 11.93 -16.31 -16.65
N ALA A 466 11.01 -16.65 -15.74
CA ALA A 466 11.03 -16.19 -14.35
C ALA A 466 11.21 -17.33 -13.33
N MET A 467 11.79 -17.02 -12.17
CA MET A 467 11.88 -17.90 -11.01
C MET A 467 11.24 -17.25 -9.79
N ASN A 468 10.72 -18.07 -8.89
CA ASN A 468 10.26 -17.62 -7.59
C ASN A 468 11.35 -17.88 -6.56
N VAL A 469 11.98 -16.82 -6.06
CA VAL A 469 13.10 -16.91 -5.12
C VAL A 469 12.67 -17.52 -3.78
N TRP A 470 11.38 -17.44 -3.44
CA TRP A 470 10.85 -18.07 -2.23
C TRP A 470 10.59 -19.57 -2.38
N ALA A 471 10.42 -20.07 -3.62
CA ALA A 471 10.11 -21.47 -3.92
C ALA A 471 11.37 -22.32 -4.17
N ASP A 472 12.41 -21.74 -4.79
CA ASP A 472 13.60 -22.47 -5.27
C ASP A 472 14.66 -22.74 -4.19
N LEU A 473 14.40 -22.43 -2.92
CA LEU A 473 15.30 -22.79 -1.82
C LEU A 473 15.09 -24.27 -1.44
N PRO A 474 16.16 -25.06 -1.22
CA PRO A 474 16.11 -26.52 -1.01
C PRO A 474 15.19 -27.02 0.11
N SER A 475 14.70 -26.12 0.96
CA SER A 475 13.88 -26.45 2.11
C SER A 475 12.38 -26.30 1.88
N GLY A 476 11.89 -25.72 0.77
CA GLY A 476 10.45 -25.46 0.49
C GLY A 476 9.72 -24.58 1.53
N SER A 477 10.33 -24.35 2.68
CA SER A 477 9.76 -23.75 3.89
C SER A 477 9.60 -22.24 3.81
N MET A 478 10.39 -21.56 2.96
CA MET A 478 10.38 -20.09 2.92
C MET A 478 9.08 -19.55 2.32
N GLN A 479 8.62 -20.09 1.20
CA GLN A 479 7.31 -19.72 0.63
C GLN A 479 6.18 -19.93 1.64
N GLU A 480 6.16 -21.06 2.35
CA GLU A 480 5.14 -21.35 3.37
C GLU A 480 5.18 -20.37 4.55
N MET A 481 6.37 -19.92 4.95
CA MET A 481 6.55 -18.96 6.05
C MET A 481 6.15 -17.52 5.67
N LEU A 482 6.48 -17.09 4.44
CA LEU A 482 6.32 -15.69 4.02
C LEU A 482 4.93 -15.42 3.40
N CYS A 483 4.33 -16.41 2.76
CA CYS A 483 3.04 -16.23 2.09
C CYS A 483 1.87 -16.08 3.07
N GLY A 484 0.85 -15.34 2.65
CA GLY A 484 -0.30 -15.03 3.49
C GLY A 484 -0.05 -13.99 4.59
N LYS A 485 1.05 -13.23 4.49
CA LYS A 485 1.42 -12.17 5.44
C LYS A 485 1.17 -10.76 4.91
N ILE A 486 0.42 -10.58 3.83
CA ILE A 486 0.18 -9.25 3.24
C ILE A 486 -1.29 -8.86 3.39
N LYS A 487 -1.56 -7.67 3.93
CA LYS A 487 -2.84 -7.00 4.01
C LYS A 487 -2.99 -6.04 2.84
N PHE A 488 -4.17 -6.03 2.25
CA PHE A 488 -4.54 -5.14 1.16
C PHE A 488 -6.07 -4.95 1.16
N ARG A 489 -6.57 -3.99 0.39
CA ARG A 489 -8.02 -3.81 0.24
C ARG A 489 -8.48 -4.45 -1.06
N SER A 490 -9.56 -5.21 -0.98
CA SER A 490 -10.17 -5.85 -2.15
C SER A 490 -11.63 -5.43 -2.27
N PRO A 491 -12.07 -4.88 -3.42
CA PRO A 491 -13.49 -4.58 -3.64
C PRO A 491 -14.37 -5.84 -3.66
N ASN A 492 -13.79 -6.99 -4.00
CA ASN A 492 -14.49 -8.27 -4.14
C ASN A 492 -14.63 -9.07 -2.83
N HIS A 493 -14.09 -8.57 -1.72
CA HIS A 493 -14.07 -9.29 -0.46
C HIS A 493 -14.61 -8.42 0.68
N THR A 494 -15.16 -9.04 1.71
CA THR A 494 -15.65 -8.37 2.92
C THR A 494 -15.09 -9.07 4.15
N SER A 495 -14.44 -8.30 5.02
CA SER A 495 -13.92 -8.80 6.29
C SER A 495 -14.98 -8.74 7.37
N LEU A 496 -15.07 -9.82 8.14
CA LEU A 496 -16.08 -10.01 9.18
C LEU A 496 -15.43 -10.15 10.56
N SER A 497 -16.05 -9.57 11.57
CA SER A 497 -15.69 -9.78 12.97
C SER A 497 -16.05 -11.21 13.39
N PHE A 498 -15.04 -12.04 13.63
CA PHE A 498 -15.25 -13.42 14.07
C PHE A 498 -16.07 -13.50 15.36
N THR A 499 -15.75 -12.66 16.35
CA THR A 499 -16.50 -12.55 17.60
C THR A 499 -17.95 -12.12 17.34
N GLY A 500 -18.16 -11.13 16.47
CA GLY A 500 -19.50 -10.66 16.11
C GLY A 500 -20.35 -11.77 15.47
N VAL A 501 -19.76 -12.52 14.54
CA VAL A 501 -20.41 -13.68 13.91
C VAL A 501 -20.76 -14.75 14.94
N ILE A 502 -19.83 -15.11 15.84
CA ILE A 502 -20.10 -16.10 16.90
C ILE A 502 -21.26 -15.66 17.79
N VAL A 503 -21.28 -14.40 18.23
CA VAL A 503 -22.36 -13.89 19.08
C VAL A 503 -23.71 -14.02 18.38
N VAL A 504 -23.79 -13.67 17.09
CA VAL A 504 -25.01 -13.81 16.31
C VAL A 504 -25.43 -15.27 16.16
N VAL A 505 -24.50 -16.16 15.84
CA VAL A 505 -24.79 -17.60 15.72
C VAL A 505 -25.32 -18.14 17.04
N VAL A 506 -24.64 -17.88 18.16
CA VAL A 506 -25.04 -18.38 19.49
C VAL A 506 -26.41 -17.85 19.90
N VAL A 507 -26.64 -16.55 19.78
CA VAL A 507 -27.94 -15.95 20.16
C VAL A 507 -29.06 -16.46 19.27
N SER A 508 -28.82 -16.56 17.95
CA SER A 508 -29.82 -17.08 17.01
C SER A 508 -30.15 -18.53 17.31
N SER A 509 -29.15 -19.38 17.59
CA SER A 509 -29.36 -20.77 18.00
C SER A 509 -30.16 -20.88 19.30
N VAL A 510 -29.90 -20.02 20.29
CA VAL A 510 -30.68 -19.98 21.54
C VAL A 510 -32.13 -19.57 21.28
N LEU A 511 -32.37 -18.54 20.46
CA LEU A 511 -33.72 -18.10 20.11
C LEU A 511 -34.50 -19.18 19.34
N ILE A 512 -33.83 -19.87 18.41
CA ILE A 512 -34.42 -21.01 17.69
C ILE A 512 -34.76 -22.12 18.69
N ALA A 513 -33.85 -22.50 19.59
CA ALA A 513 -34.11 -23.51 20.60
C ALA A 513 -35.29 -23.15 21.52
N LEU A 514 -35.40 -21.87 21.92
CA LEU A 514 -36.53 -21.36 22.69
C LEU A 514 -37.84 -21.37 21.90
N SER A 515 -37.80 -21.11 20.59
CA SER A 515 -38.98 -21.21 19.72
C SER A 515 -39.51 -22.64 19.62
N PHE A 516 -38.65 -23.65 19.77
CA PHE A 516 -39.03 -25.06 19.81
C PHE A 516 -39.33 -25.56 21.24
N PHE A 517 -39.40 -24.67 22.23
CA PHE A 517 -39.63 -25.07 23.62
C PHE A 517 -40.92 -25.88 23.80
N GLU A 518 -42.01 -25.54 23.11
CA GLU A 518 -43.27 -26.28 23.18
C GLU A 518 -43.11 -27.73 22.69
N VAL A 519 -42.42 -27.93 21.56
CA VAL A 519 -42.11 -29.25 20.99
C VAL A 519 -41.20 -30.06 21.94
N LEU A 520 -40.21 -29.40 22.54
CA LEU A 520 -39.30 -30.02 23.51
C LEU A 520 -40.03 -30.42 24.80
N VAL A 521 -40.97 -29.59 25.26
CA VAL A 521 -41.84 -29.90 26.39
C VAL A 521 -42.74 -31.09 26.06
N ASP A 522 -43.24 -31.20 24.83
CA ASP A 522 -44.08 -32.33 24.41
C ASP A 522 -43.35 -33.66 24.28
N LEU A 523 -42.05 -33.63 24.01
CA LEU A 523 -41.18 -34.80 24.04
C LEU A 523 -40.80 -35.25 25.47
N MET A 524 -41.04 -34.43 26.51
CA MET A 524 -40.73 -34.82 27.90
C MET A 524 -41.74 -35.87 28.43
N PRO A 525 -41.26 -36.97 29.06
CA PRO A 525 -42.12 -37.97 29.65
C PRO A 525 -43.11 -37.36 30.65
N ALA A 526 -44.38 -37.78 30.62
CA ALA A 526 -45.44 -37.26 31.50
C ALA A 526 -45.11 -37.31 33.01
N LYS A 527 -44.18 -38.20 33.41
CA LYS A 527 -43.67 -38.33 34.78
C LYS A 527 -42.83 -37.13 35.24
N TRP A 528 -42.29 -36.35 34.30
CA TRP A 528 -41.45 -35.17 34.53
C TRP A 528 -42.19 -33.85 34.24
N LYS A 529 -43.34 -33.91 33.55
CA LYS A 529 -44.25 -32.77 33.39
C LYS A 529 -44.93 -32.46 34.74
N GLY A 530 -44.40 -31.50 35.49
CA GLY A 530 -45.03 -31.04 36.73
C GLY A 530 -46.43 -30.46 36.50
N ASN A 531 -47.30 -30.47 37.52
CA ASN A 531 -48.71 -30.01 37.45
C ASN A 531 -48.92 -28.63 36.79
N ARG A 532 -47.92 -27.74 36.82
CA ARG A 532 -48.01 -26.41 36.20
C ARG A 532 -47.95 -26.42 34.67
N VAL A 533 -47.24 -27.38 34.06
CA VAL A 533 -47.13 -27.52 32.60
C VAL A 533 -48.44 -28.07 32.02
N LEU A 534 -49.06 -29.02 32.73
CA LEU A 534 -50.39 -29.54 32.41
C LEU A 534 -51.48 -28.46 32.47
N LEU A 535 -51.43 -27.58 33.48
CA LEU A 535 -52.32 -26.41 33.59
C LEU A 535 -52.14 -25.41 32.44
N TRP A 536 -50.91 -25.21 31.97
CA TRP A 536 -50.60 -24.37 30.82
C TRP A 536 -51.22 -24.92 29.53
N ALA A 537 -50.95 -26.20 29.20
CA ALA A 537 -51.49 -26.86 28.02
C ALA A 537 -53.03 -26.96 28.02
N TRP A 538 -53.65 -27.14 29.18
CA TRP A 538 -55.11 -27.11 29.32
C TRP A 538 -55.70 -25.71 29.05
N SER A 539 -55.00 -24.64 29.44
CA SER A 539 -55.48 -23.27 29.27
C SER A 539 -55.46 -22.80 27.80
N GLU A 540 -54.51 -23.26 26.99
CA GLU A 540 -54.45 -22.93 25.56
C GLU A 540 -55.49 -23.69 24.75
N ASN A 541 -55.69 -24.97 25.05
CA ASN A 541 -56.75 -25.76 24.43
C ASN A 541 -58.15 -25.22 24.76
N LEU A 542 -58.36 -24.71 25.98
CA LEU A 542 -59.61 -24.04 26.37
C LEU A 542 -59.85 -22.74 25.58
N ALA A 543 -58.83 -21.91 25.39
CA ALA A 543 -58.96 -20.66 24.63
C ALA A 543 -59.28 -20.91 23.14
N LEU A 544 -58.70 -21.96 22.54
CA LEU A 544 -59.03 -22.38 21.16
C LEU A 544 -60.46 -22.89 21.03
N LEU A 545 -60.95 -23.62 22.04
CA LEU A 545 -62.34 -24.10 22.09
C LEU A 545 -63.35 -22.96 22.26
N GLU A 546 -63.05 -21.98 23.12
CA GLU A 546 -63.88 -20.79 23.29
C GLU A 546 -63.92 -19.93 22.00
N GLY A 547 -62.79 -19.78 21.31
CA GLY A 547 -62.73 -19.11 20.01
C GLY A 547 -63.56 -19.82 18.93
N LYS A 548 -63.50 -21.16 18.89
CA LYS A 548 -64.31 -21.98 17.98
C LYS A 548 -65.80 -21.86 18.29
N GLN A 549 -66.19 -21.90 19.58
CA GLN A 549 -67.57 -21.70 20.00
C GLN A 549 -68.10 -20.30 19.63
N ARG A 550 -67.25 -19.26 19.71
CA ARG A 550 -67.64 -17.90 19.34
C ARG A 550 -67.88 -17.74 17.84
N VAL A 551 -67.04 -18.35 17.01
CA VAL A 551 -67.22 -18.38 15.55
C VAL A 551 -68.45 -19.21 15.17
N GLU A 552 -68.70 -20.33 15.86
CA GLU A 552 -69.93 -21.12 15.70
C GLU A 552 -71.18 -20.33 16.12
N SER A 553 -71.14 -19.53 17.20
CA SER A 553 -72.27 -18.67 17.59
C SER A 553 -72.50 -17.50 16.62
N GLU A 554 -71.43 -16.85 16.14
CA GLU A 554 -71.54 -15.75 15.18
C GLU A 554 -72.04 -16.23 13.81
N THR A 555 -71.71 -17.46 13.40
CA THR A 555 -72.25 -18.07 12.18
C THR A 555 -73.70 -18.52 12.30
N LEU A 556 -74.16 -18.86 13.51
CA LEU A 556 -75.57 -19.11 13.84
C LEU A 556 -76.39 -17.81 13.82
N ASP A 557 -75.93 -16.74 14.46
CA ASP A 557 -76.60 -15.42 14.42
C ASP A 557 -76.69 -14.83 13.00
N ARG A 558 -75.67 -15.07 12.15
CA ARG A 558 -75.69 -14.66 10.74
C ARG A 558 -76.64 -15.47 9.86
N ARG A 559 -77.05 -16.66 10.30
CA ARG A 559 -78.06 -17.48 9.63
C ARG A 559 -79.48 -17.09 10.05
N GLU A 560 -79.68 -16.66 11.29
CA GLU A 560 -80.99 -16.21 11.80
C GLU A 560 -81.39 -14.82 11.28
N THR A 561 -80.45 -13.98 10.86
CA THR A 561 -80.72 -12.65 10.26
C THR A 561 -81.02 -12.68 8.75
N LYS A 562 -81.15 -13.86 8.13
CA LYS A 562 -81.40 -14.04 6.69
C LYS A 562 -82.71 -14.78 6.35
N VAL A 563 -83.68 -14.79 7.27
CA VAL A 563 -85.06 -15.25 7.01
C VAL A 563 -86.01 -14.06 6.88
#